data_AF-A0A8T5KFC0-F1
#
_entry.id   AF-A0A8T5KFC0-F1
#
_cell.length_a   1.000
_cell.length_b   1.000
_cell.length_c   1.000
_cell.angle_alpha   90.00
_cell.angle_beta   90.00
_cell.angle_gamma   90.00
#
_symmetry.space_group_name_H-M   'P 1'
#
loop_
_entity.id
_entity.type
_entity.pdbx_description
1 polymer ?
#
loop_
_entity_poly.entity_id
_entity_poly.type
_entity_poly.pdbx_seq_one_letter_code
_entity_poly.pdbx_strand_id
1 'polypeptide(L)'
;RMMVWNVENNGWRCRSSIPKFRGPGRKDDYCPYGNLITLKALSLGKYRDTEAVQNGIDSHILHWENRGGKKIHMFGIGTTFKRLKYPNVWFDILHVVDVLSRYPYAMEHGEFWEMWEVIKSKQQPEGGFVPESMWKAWSEWSFGQKKEPSPWMTMRIAQIASRLG
;
A
#
# COMPACT_ATOMS: atom_id res chain seq x y z
N ARG A 1 -2.39 19.15 16.69
CA ARG A 1 -1.44 19.33 15.56
C ARG A 1 -1.90 18.41 14.43
N MET A 2 -2.27 18.95 13.28
CA MET A 2 -2.83 18.19 12.14
C MET A 2 -1.79 17.20 11.55
N MET A 3 -2.23 16.05 11.01
CA MET A 3 -1.35 14.97 10.52
C MET A 3 -0.24 15.44 9.57
N VAL A 4 -0.54 16.39 8.69
CA VAL A 4 0.42 16.98 7.73
C VAL A 4 1.69 17.51 8.41
N TRP A 5 1.57 18.02 9.65
CA TRP A 5 2.69 18.62 10.40
C TRP A 5 3.52 17.62 11.21
N ASN A 6 3.24 16.32 11.09
CA ASN A 6 3.99 15.25 11.76
C ASN A 6 4.84 14.42 10.77
N VAL A 7 4.94 14.87 9.52
CA VAL A 7 5.82 14.25 8.52
C VAL A 7 7.28 14.56 8.88
N GLU A 8 8.14 13.57 8.82
CA GLU A 8 9.60 13.77 8.82
C GLU A 8 10.12 13.51 7.39
N ASN A 9 11.42 13.67 7.13
CA ASN A 9 11.98 13.54 5.77
C ASN A 9 11.69 12.18 5.08
N ASN A 10 11.25 11.17 5.84
CA ASN A 10 10.87 9.84 5.34
C ASN A 10 9.40 9.47 5.63
N GLY A 11 8.49 10.45 5.77
CA GLY A 11 7.06 10.19 5.94
C GLY A 11 6.61 10.13 7.40
N TRP A 12 5.51 9.42 7.67
CA TRP A 12 4.91 9.39 9.01
C TRP A 12 5.40 8.22 9.88
N ARG A 13 5.79 8.56 11.11
CA ARG A 13 6.09 7.60 12.18
C ARG A 13 4.83 7.20 12.93
N CYS A 14 4.81 5.95 13.41
CA CYS A 14 3.76 5.47 14.30
C CYS A 14 3.97 6.07 15.71
N ARG A 15 3.11 7.02 16.10
CA ARG A 15 3.08 7.63 17.44
C ARG A 15 1.91 7.10 18.24
N SER A 16 2.10 6.98 19.55
CA SER A 16 1.08 6.51 20.49
C SER A 16 1.03 7.44 21.71
N SER A 17 -0.11 7.45 22.40
CA SER A 17 -0.26 8.06 23.73
C SER A 17 0.43 7.26 24.83
N ILE A 18 0.88 6.03 24.54
CA ILE A 18 1.59 5.17 25.49
C ILE A 18 3.01 5.72 25.73
N PRO A 19 3.40 6.02 26.97
CA PRO A 19 4.75 6.50 27.30
C PRO A 19 5.83 5.55 26.79
N LYS A 20 6.91 6.11 26.23
CA LYS A 20 8.07 5.39 25.67
C LYS A 20 7.77 4.50 24.45
N PHE A 21 6.56 4.54 23.88
CA PHE A 21 6.29 3.88 22.60
C PHE A 21 7.10 4.54 21.49
N ARG A 22 7.82 3.74 20.70
CA ARG A 22 8.67 4.21 19.59
C ARG A 22 8.19 3.75 18.22
N GLY A 23 7.04 3.08 18.15
CA GLY A 23 6.61 2.41 16.95
C GLY A 23 7.40 1.12 16.67
N PRO A 24 6.96 0.33 15.67
CA PRO A 24 7.76 -0.75 15.13
C PRO A 24 8.96 -0.20 14.35
N GLY A 25 10.14 -0.81 14.52
CA GLY A 25 11.35 -0.46 13.75
C GLY A 25 12.39 0.33 14.55
N ARG A 26 13.36 0.94 13.84
CA ARG A 26 14.34 1.84 14.46
C ARG A 26 13.69 3.18 14.78
N LYS A 27 14.31 3.92 15.69
CA LYS A 27 13.85 5.25 16.11
C LYS A 27 13.65 6.20 14.93
N ASP A 28 14.51 6.09 13.92
CA ASP A 28 14.52 7.01 12.79
C ASP A 28 13.72 6.50 11.57
N ASP A 29 13.27 5.25 11.60
CA ASP A 29 12.46 4.67 10.53
C ASP A 29 11.04 5.24 10.59
N TYR A 30 10.46 5.47 9.41
CA TYR A 30 9.02 5.70 9.30
C TYR A 30 8.25 4.39 9.47
N CYS A 31 6.92 4.48 9.58
CA CYS A 31 6.05 3.33 9.71
C CYS A 31 5.37 3.06 8.36
N PRO A 32 5.75 2.04 7.56
CA PRO A 32 5.18 1.82 6.23
C PRO A 32 3.65 1.77 6.21
N TYR A 33 3.06 1.01 7.12
CA TYR A 33 1.59 0.95 7.20
C TYR A 33 0.97 2.26 7.69
N GLY A 34 1.55 2.93 8.70
CA GLY A 34 1.04 4.22 9.19
C GLY A 34 1.11 5.31 8.11
N ASN A 35 2.21 5.33 7.35
CA ASN A 35 2.42 6.21 6.20
C ASN A 35 1.38 5.93 5.10
N LEU A 36 1.15 4.66 4.75
CA LEU A 36 0.15 4.25 3.76
C LEU A 36 -1.27 4.70 4.14
N ILE A 37 -1.69 4.48 5.39
CA ILE A 37 -3.03 4.89 5.85
C ILE A 37 -3.16 6.41 5.92
N THR A 38 -2.09 7.12 6.27
CA THR A 38 -2.07 8.59 6.26
C THR A 38 -2.25 9.14 4.85
N LEU A 39 -1.51 8.61 3.87
CA LEU A 39 -1.72 8.92 2.45
C LEU A 39 -3.16 8.61 2.03
N LYS A 40 -3.67 7.41 2.34
CA LYS A 40 -5.06 7.05 2.04
C LYS A 40 -6.06 8.08 2.56
N ALA A 41 -5.89 8.56 3.79
CA ALA A 41 -6.75 9.61 4.36
C ALA A 41 -6.58 10.97 3.66
N LEU A 42 -5.33 11.39 3.41
CA LEU A 42 -5.03 12.68 2.78
C LEU A 42 -5.50 12.74 1.32
N SER A 43 -5.57 11.60 0.62
CA SER A 43 -6.05 11.52 -0.77
C SER A 43 -7.49 12.00 -0.95
N LEU A 44 -8.28 12.04 0.13
CA LEU A 44 -9.67 12.46 0.14
C LEU A 44 -9.85 13.94 0.53
N GLY A 45 -8.77 14.65 0.81
CA GLY A 45 -8.82 16.00 1.38
C GLY A 45 -8.01 17.04 0.62
N LYS A 46 -8.11 18.28 1.08
CA LYS A 46 -7.47 19.46 0.46
C LYS A 46 -5.93 19.48 0.52
N TYR A 47 -5.32 18.58 1.28
CA TYR A 47 -3.86 18.52 1.47
C TYR A 47 -3.18 17.44 0.62
N ARG A 48 -3.90 16.89 -0.37
CA ARG A 48 -3.41 15.83 -1.26
C ARG A 48 -2.16 16.21 -2.05
N ASP A 49 -1.96 17.48 -2.37
CA ASP A 49 -0.88 17.95 -3.23
C ASP A 49 0.10 18.82 -2.42
N THR A 50 0.62 18.27 -1.32
CA THR A 50 1.59 18.93 -0.44
C THR A 50 2.93 18.20 -0.46
N GLU A 51 4.02 18.91 -0.16
CA GLU A 51 5.36 18.31 0.00
C GLU A 51 5.35 17.16 1.02
N ALA A 52 4.56 17.27 2.09
CA ALA A 52 4.37 16.19 3.07
C ALA A 52 3.83 14.90 2.43
N VAL A 53 2.89 15.02 1.49
CA VAL A 53 2.37 13.87 0.75
C VAL A 53 3.42 13.33 -0.20
N GLN A 54 4.16 14.18 -0.91
CA GLN A 54 5.26 13.76 -1.79
C GLN A 54 6.31 12.96 -1.01
N ASN A 55 6.78 13.47 0.13
CA ASN A 55 7.71 12.74 1.02
C ASN A 55 7.15 11.38 1.47
N GLY A 56 5.84 11.32 1.76
CA GLY A 56 5.17 10.06 2.09
C GLY A 56 5.14 9.08 0.91
N ILE A 57 4.91 9.56 -0.31
CA ILE A 57 4.94 8.76 -1.54
C ILE A 57 6.37 8.26 -1.80
N ASP A 58 7.35 9.16 -1.81
CA ASP A 58 8.77 8.85 -2.02
C ASP A 58 9.27 7.77 -1.06
N SER A 59 8.78 7.79 0.19
CA SER A 59 9.13 6.78 1.18
C SER A 59 8.69 5.37 0.80
N HIS A 60 7.53 5.22 0.14
CA HIS A 60 7.07 3.92 -0.40
C HIS A 60 7.82 3.53 -1.67
N ILE A 61 8.09 4.50 -2.55
CA ILE A 61 8.88 4.32 -3.77
C ILE A 61 10.28 3.81 -3.41
N LEU A 62 10.99 4.51 -2.53
CA LEU A 62 12.31 4.11 -2.02
C LEU A 62 12.30 2.75 -1.33
N HIS A 63 11.22 2.40 -0.63
CA HIS A 63 11.10 1.09 0.00
C HIS A 63 10.93 -0.03 -1.03
N TRP A 64 10.20 0.23 -2.11
CA TRP A 64 10.14 -0.68 -3.25
C TRP A 64 11.48 -0.77 -3.99
N GLU A 65 12.13 0.34 -4.28
CA GLU A 65 13.46 0.37 -4.91
C GLU A 65 14.46 -0.49 -4.11
N ASN A 66 14.49 -0.31 -2.79
CA ASN A 66 15.36 -1.04 -1.87
C ASN A 66 14.80 -2.41 -1.43
N ARG A 67 13.86 -3.00 -2.16
CA ARG A 67 13.17 -4.27 -1.79
C ARG A 67 14.09 -5.47 -1.57
N GLY A 68 15.29 -5.48 -2.17
CA GLY A 68 16.31 -6.51 -1.97
C GLY A 68 17.18 -6.31 -0.71
N GLY A 69 17.05 -5.16 -0.05
CA GLY A 69 17.83 -4.77 1.11
C GLY A 69 17.18 -5.11 2.45
N LYS A 70 17.53 -4.31 3.46
CA LYS A 70 17.04 -4.51 4.83
C LYS A 70 15.55 -4.17 4.94
N LYS A 71 14.79 -5.07 5.56
CA LYS A 71 13.36 -4.86 5.86
C LYS A 71 13.17 -3.76 6.90
N ILE A 72 12.18 -2.89 6.67
CA ILE A 72 11.68 -1.97 7.69
C ILE A 72 10.77 -2.75 8.64
N HIS A 73 11.34 -3.21 9.75
CA HIS A 73 10.65 -4.05 10.74
C HIS A 73 9.93 -5.27 10.09
N MET A 74 8.60 -5.35 10.22
CA MET A 74 7.76 -6.42 9.70
C MET A 74 7.24 -6.16 8.27
N PHE A 75 7.63 -5.06 7.63
CA PHE A 75 7.08 -4.57 6.37
C PHE A 75 7.99 -4.84 5.16
N GLY A 76 8.63 -6.01 5.11
CA GLY A 76 9.52 -6.35 3.98
C GLY A 76 8.76 -6.53 2.65
N ILE A 77 9.34 -6.04 1.56
CA ILE A 77 8.82 -6.13 0.17
C ILE A 77 9.16 -7.49 -0.46
N GLY A 78 8.78 -8.57 0.22
CA GLY A 78 9.05 -9.96 -0.19
C GLY A 78 7.88 -10.63 -0.92
N THR A 79 7.94 -11.96 -1.01
CA THR A 79 6.90 -12.79 -1.64
C THR A 79 5.52 -12.58 -1.01
N THR A 80 5.43 -12.49 0.32
CA THR A 80 4.16 -12.24 1.01
C THR A 80 3.57 -10.87 0.70
N PHE A 81 4.39 -9.82 0.59
CA PHE A 81 3.92 -8.47 0.22
C PHE A 81 3.29 -8.48 -1.17
N LYS A 82 3.89 -9.23 -2.11
CA LYS A 82 3.42 -9.32 -3.49
C LYS A 82 2.18 -10.20 -3.68
N ARG A 83 1.62 -10.83 -2.63
CA ARG A 83 0.38 -11.63 -2.74
C ARG A 83 -0.84 -10.71 -2.80
N LEU A 84 -1.73 -10.94 -3.75
CA LEU A 84 -3.01 -10.27 -3.82
C LEU A 84 -3.87 -10.69 -2.63
N LYS A 85 -4.36 -9.69 -1.91
CA LYS A 85 -5.20 -9.84 -0.73
C LYS A 85 -6.22 -8.73 -0.70
N TYR A 86 -7.47 -9.06 -0.44
CA TYR A 86 -8.55 -8.10 -0.28
C TYR A 86 -9.43 -8.53 0.91
N PRO A 87 -10.03 -7.60 1.67
CA PRO A 87 -9.94 -6.14 1.58
C PRO A 87 -8.59 -5.55 2.00
N ASN A 88 -8.36 -4.30 1.56
CA ASN A 88 -7.17 -3.47 1.81
C ASN A 88 -7.03 -3.09 3.30
N VAL A 89 -6.63 -4.07 4.12
CA VAL A 89 -6.56 -3.99 5.59
C VAL A 89 -5.13 -3.97 6.10
N TRP A 90 -4.18 -4.56 5.37
CA TRP A 90 -2.78 -4.64 5.79
C TRP A 90 -1.86 -4.00 4.75
N PHE A 91 -0.56 -4.03 5.02
CA PHE A 91 0.49 -3.61 4.10
C PHE A 91 0.81 -4.75 3.12
N ASP A 92 0.23 -4.67 1.93
CA ASP A 92 0.47 -5.55 0.79
C ASP A 92 0.42 -4.75 -0.52
N ILE A 93 0.85 -5.36 -1.62
CA ILE A 93 1.03 -4.67 -2.89
C ILE A 93 -0.28 -4.08 -3.42
N LEU A 94 -1.41 -4.77 -3.25
CA LEU A 94 -2.69 -4.28 -3.75
C LEU A 94 -3.13 -3.04 -2.98
N HIS A 95 -2.94 -3.02 -1.66
CA HIS A 95 -3.25 -1.83 -0.86
C HIS A 95 -2.32 -0.66 -1.18
N VAL A 96 -1.01 -0.91 -1.34
CA VAL A 96 -0.04 0.13 -1.70
C VAL A 96 -0.40 0.76 -3.04
N VAL A 97 -0.58 -0.03 -4.09
CA VAL A 97 -0.91 0.47 -5.43
C VAL A 97 -2.28 1.15 -5.44
N ASP A 98 -3.29 0.62 -4.73
CA ASP A 98 -4.59 1.30 -4.62
C ASP A 98 -4.41 2.71 -4.07
N VAL A 99 -3.70 2.89 -2.95
CA VAL A 99 -3.50 4.21 -2.35
C VAL A 99 -2.68 5.12 -3.26
N LEU A 100 -1.54 4.65 -3.78
CA LEU A 100 -0.65 5.47 -4.60
C LEU A 100 -1.29 5.88 -5.93
N SER A 101 -2.16 5.05 -6.52
CA SER A 101 -2.90 5.39 -7.76
C SER A 101 -3.83 6.61 -7.65
N ARG A 102 -4.04 7.14 -6.44
CA ARG A 102 -4.83 8.36 -6.23
C ARG A 102 -4.01 9.65 -6.43
N TYR A 103 -2.69 9.52 -6.60
CA TYR A 103 -1.76 10.63 -6.68
C TYR A 103 -1.05 10.65 -8.03
N PRO A 104 -1.26 11.69 -8.85
CA PRO A 104 -0.50 11.89 -10.10
C PRO A 104 1.01 11.79 -9.91
N TYR A 105 1.52 12.45 -8.86
CA TYR A 105 2.94 12.41 -8.50
C TYR A 105 3.50 10.99 -8.34
N ALA A 106 2.75 10.06 -7.73
CA ALA A 106 3.21 8.68 -7.58
C ALA A 106 3.39 7.96 -8.93
N MET A 107 2.62 8.34 -9.95
CA MET A 107 2.66 7.74 -11.29
C MET A 107 3.82 8.28 -12.15
N GLU A 108 4.51 9.32 -11.69
CA GLU A 108 5.75 9.82 -12.33
C GLU A 108 6.96 8.90 -12.08
N HIS A 109 6.84 7.97 -11.12
CA HIS A 109 7.91 7.05 -10.73
C HIS A 109 7.75 5.67 -11.41
N GLY A 110 8.83 5.15 -11.98
CA GLY A 110 8.85 3.84 -12.63
C GLY A 110 8.53 2.69 -11.66
N GLU A 111 8.93 2.83 -10.40
CA GLU A 111 8.71 1.87 -9.32
C GLU A 111 7.22 1.65 -9.04
N PHE A 112 6.40 2.69 -9.20
CA PHE A 112 4.95 2.54 -9.11
C PHE A 112 4.43 1.59 -10.19
N TRP A 113 4.89 1.78 -11.42
CA TRP A 113 4.53 0.93 -12.55
C TRP A 113 5.05 -0.48 -12.40
N GLU A 114 6.24 -0.70 -11.85
CA GLU A 114 6.72 -2.04 -11.51
C GLU A 114 5.77 -2.77 -10.54
N MET A 115 5.27 -2.08 -9.51
CA MET A 115 4.29 -2.66 -8.58
C MET A 115 2.96 -2.97 -9.29
N TRP A 116 2.52 -2.08 -10.17
CA TRP A 116 1.31 -2.28 -10.96
C TRP A 116 1.44 -3.47 -11.93
N GLU A 117 2.58 -3.63 -12.60
CA GLU A 117 2.84 -4.78 -13.47
C GLU A 117 2.78 -6.10 -12.70
N VAL A 118 3.28 -6.15 -11.45
CA VAL A 118 3.17 -7.34 -10.60
C VAL A 118 1.71 -7.69 -10.30
N ILE A 119 0.81 -6.70 -10.19
CA ILE A 119 -0.62 -6.96 -10.01
C ILE A 119 -1.21 -7.46 -11.33
N LYS A 120 -0.98 -6.73 -12.45
CA LYS A 120 -1.51 -7.10 -13.76
C LYS A 120 -1.09 -8.49 -14.22
N SER A 121 0.16 -8.87 -13.97
CA SER A 121 0.69 -10.19 -14.35
C SER A 121 -0.02 -11.36 -13.67
N LYS A 122 -0.92 -11.11 -12.70
CA LYS A 122 -1.69 -12.12 -11.97
C LYS A 122 -3.13 -12.25 -12.46
N GLN A 123 -3.51 -11.49 -13.49
CA GLN A 123 -4.81 -11.64 -14.13
C GLN A 123 -4.93 -13.05 -14.73
N GLN A 124 -6.08 -13.69 -14.54
CA GLN A 124 -6.33 -15.00 -15.16
C GLN A 124 -6.58 -14.84 -16.67
N PRO A 125 -6.34 -15.88 -17.49
CA PRO A 125 -6.58 -15.85 -18.94
C PRO A 125 -8.01 -15.42 -19.31
N GLU A 126 -9.00 -15.88 -18.56
CA GLU A 126 -10.42 -15.53 -18.70
C GLU A 126 -10.80 -14.18 -18.06
N GLY A 127 -9.83 -13.48 -17.48
CA GLY A 127 -10.01 -12.25 -16.73
C GLY A 127 -10.18 -12.45 -15.23
N GLY A 128 -10.21 -11.33 -14.49
CA GLY A 128 -10.30 -11.36 -13.03
C GLY A 128 -9.04 -11.81 -12.31
N PHE A 129 -9.12 -11.83 -10.98
CA PHE A 129 -7.97 -12.07 -10.10
C PHE A 129 -8.33 -13.00 -8.94
N VAL A 130 -7.49 -14.01 -8.70
CA VAL A 130 -7.61 -14.98 -7.60
C VAL A 130 -6.85 -14.46 -6.37
N PRO A 131 -7.47 -14.40 -5.17
CA PRO A 131 -6.73 -14.01 -3.97
C PRO A 131 -5.64 -15.04 -3.64
N GLU A 132 -4.43 -14.57 -3.31
CA GLU A 132 -3.30 -15.44 -2.94
C GLU A 132 -3.12 -15.52 -1.41
N SER A 133 -3.81 -14.64 -0.69
CA SER A 133 -3.86 -14.56 0.77
C SER A 133 -5.25 -14.16 1.19
N MET A 134 -5.72 -14.67 2.33
CA MET A 134 -7.06 -14.40 2.85
C MET A 134 -7.02 -14.22 4.37
N TRP A 135 -8.07 -13.62 4.89
CA TRP A 135 -8.36 -13.62 6.31
C TRP A 135 -9.42 -14.69 6.57
N LYS A 136 -9.14 -15.63 7.48
CA LYS A 136 -10.07 -16.73 7.78
C LYS A 136 -11.44 -16.26 8.24
N ALA A 137 -11.51 -15.10 8.91
CA ALA A 137 -12.76 -14.47 9.32
C ALA A 137 -13.69 -14.10 8.15
N TRP A 138 -13.20 -14.12 6.90
CA TRP A 138 -13.97 -13.81 5.69
C TRP A 138 -14.06 -14.98 4.73
N SER A 139 -13.96 -16.24 5.20
CA SER A 139 -14.02 -17.44 4.36
C SER A 139 -15.24 -17.51 3.44
N GLU A 140 -16.38 -17.00 3.91
CA GLU A 140 -17.66 -17.02 3.19
C GLU A 140 -17.76 -15.94 2.09
N TRP A 141 -16.77 -15.07 1.96
CA TRP A 141 -16.74 -14.02 0.94
C TRP A 141 -15.94 -14.48 -0.28
N SER A 142 -16.23 -13.93 -1.46
CA SER A 142 -15.49 -14.29 -2.69
C SER A 142 -13.97 -14.07 -2.63
N PHE A 143 -13.48 -13.19 -1.74
CA PHE A 143 -12.05 -12.92 -1.50
C PHE A 143 -11.47 -13.74 -0.33
N GLY A 144 -12.30 -14.54 0.34
CA GLY A 144 -11.95 -15.44 1.43
C GLY A 144 -11.34 -16.77 1.02
N GLN A 145 -11.08 -16.94 -0.29
CA GLN A 145 -10.64 -18.19 -0.91
C GLN A 145 -9.49 -17.93 -1.89
N LYS A 146 -8.87 -18.99 -2.43
CA LYS A 146 -7.67 -18.90 -3.29
C LYS A 146 -7.71 -19.79 -4.54
N LYS A 147 -8.90 -20.17 -4.97
CA LYS A 147 -9.18 -21.11 -6.07
C LYS A 147 -9.73 -20.40 -7.29
N GLU A 148 -10.64 -19.46 -7.10
CA GLU A 148 -11.40 -18.82 -8.18
C GLU A 148 -11.22 -17.29 -8.17
N PRO A 149 -11.45 -16.61 -9.30
CA PRO A 149 -11.43 -15.14 -9.32
C PRO A 149 -12.45 -14.54 -8.34
N SER A 150 -12.03 -13.53 -7.57
CA SER A 150 -12.94 -12.77 -6.71
C SER A 150 -13.53 -11.58 -7.48
N PRO A 151 -14.86 -11.46 -7.62
CA PRO A 151 -15.48 -10.30 -8.24
C PRO A 151 -15.14 -8.99 -7.52
N TRP A 152 -15.10 -9.00 -6.19
CA TRP A 152 -14.80 -7.80 -5.38
C TRP A 152 -13.35 -7.34 -5.54
N MET A 153 -12.40 -8.26 -5.53
CA MET A 153 -10.99 -7.92 -5.76
C MET A 153 -10.76 -7.47 -7.20
N THR A 154 -11.40 -8.15 -8.16
CA THR A 154 -11.36 -7.80 -9.58
C THR A 154 -11.90 -6.40 -9.82
N MET A 155 -13.08 -6.07 -9.27
CA MET A 155 -13.66 -4.74 -9.34
C MET A 155 -12.73 -3.69 -8.74
N ARG A 156 -12.10 -3.96 -7.60
CA ARG A 156 -11.14 -3.04 -6.98
C ARG A 156 -9.95 -2.77 -7.90
N ILE A 157 -9.39 -3.81 -8.52
CA ILE A 157 -8.26 -3.67 -9.46
C ILE A 157 -8.69 -2.92 -10.72
N ALA A 158 -9.89 -3.15 -11.23
CA ALA A 158 -10.44 -2.39 -12.35
C ALA A 158 -10.63 -0.89 -12.01
N GLN A 159 -11.05 -0.57 -10.79
CA GLN A 159 -11.12 0.82 -10.32
C GLN A 159 -9.75 1.48 -10.22
N ILE A 160 -8.71 0.72 -9.89
CA ILE A 160 -7.33 1.22 -9.93
C ILE A 160 -6.95 1.48 -11.38
N ALA A 161 -7.09 0.50 -12.27
CA ALA A 161 -6.77 0.62 -13.69
C ALA A 161 -7.43 1.84 -14.34
N SER A 162 -8.71 2.08 -14.05
CA SER A 162 -9.44 3.25 -14.55
C SER A 162 -8.85 4.61 -14.12
N ARG A 163 -8.09 4.68 -13.02
CA ARG A 163 -7.37 5.91 -12.62
C ARG A 163 -6.07 6.10 -13.39
N LEU A 164 -5.48 5.01 -13.90
CA LEU A 164 -4.16 4.99 -14.52
C LEU A 164 -4.21 5.38 -16.01
N GLY A 165 -5.40 5.42 -16.61
CA GLY A 165 -5.60 5.61 -18.05
C GLY A 165 -5.86 4.29 -18.74
#